data_AF-A0A1S7LK13-F1
#
_entry.id   AF-A0A1S7LK13-F1
#
_cell.length_a   1.000
_cell.length_b   1.000
_cell.length_c   1.000
_cell.angle_alpha   90.00
_cell.angle_beta   90.00
_cell.angle_gamma   90.00
#
_symmetry.space_group_name_H-M   'P 1'
#
loop_
_entity.id
_entity.type
_entity.pdbx_description
1 polymer ?
#
loop_
_entity_poly.entity_id
_entity_poly.type
_entity_poly.pdbx_seq_one_letter_code
_entity_poly.pdbx_strand_id
1 'polypeptide(L)'
;MREIKDRGKRTTSIDAKAIKTEAKSLYQRSENEPVSFPVLCYYGTGRLWLEKRERQKSVDTWKPTSRFTGYAECLDYSQDRKRFLKWFKTNELATIQQGRTFKLFEAVRHAVTSMLPHAKRVYWDISTDELSILFEDGLDYPFAKLSDGYRNVLTMVADLAFRAALLNPHLGEQVIQEIEGTVLIDEIDLHLHPHWQRDIISSLLKTFPRIQFVATTHSPFIIQSIHPSNAVRLINLDDPSGMIQGEMSIEDVAEEIQGVDMPSRSHRYQEMIKSAEAYYALLEQGVNNISEEREALKQQLERLEEPFSENPAYVAFLKMKRVAAGFGEDKPE
;
A
#
# COMPACT_ATOMS: atom_id res chain seq x y z
N MET A 1 11.67 24.79 0.12
CA MET A 1 12.51 23.76 0.76
C MET A 1 13.36 24.37 1.86
N ARG A 2 13.34 23.71 3.02
CA ARG A 2 13.89 24.13 4.30
C ARG A 2 14.40 22.83 4.93
N GLU A 3 15.65 22.81 5.35
CA GLU A 3 16.36 21.61 5.83
C GLU A 3 16.63 21.73 7.33
N ILE A 4 16.48 20.63 8.07
CA ILE A 4 16.86 20.53 9.49
C ILE A 4 18.20 19.80 9.57
N LYS A 5 19.28 20.53 9.85
CA LYS A 5 20.63 19.95 9.97
C LYS A 5 20.88 19.27 11.33
N ASP A 6 20.11 19.64 12.36
CA ASP A 6 20.20 19.08 13.71
C ASP A 6 18.82 19.05 14.37
N ARG A 7 18.52 17.99 15.15
CA ARG A 7 17.31 17.92 15.99
C ARG A 7 17.26 19.16 16.91
N GLY A 8 16.23 19.98 16.75
CA GLY A 8 15.97 21.17 17.58
C GLY A 8 16.45 22.51 17.00
N LYS A 9 17.13 22.56 15.85
CA LYS A 9 17.52 23.82 15.18
C LYS A 9 16.48 24.28 14.15
N ARG A 10 16.46 25.59 13.89
CA ARG A 10 15.64 26.23 12.84
C ARG A 10 16.02 25.68 11.47
N THR A 11 15.01 25.44 10.63
CA THR A 11 15.21 25.04 9.24
C THR A 11 16.04 26.07 8.45
N THR A 12 17.11 25.64 7.79
CA THR A 12 17.95 26.50 6.92
C THR A 12 17.64 26.24 5.44
N SER A 13 17.90 27.20 4.54
CA SER A 13 17.67 27.05 3.08
C SER A 13 18.95 26.91 2.28
N ILE A 14 20.07 26.59 2.94
CA ILE A 14 21.42 26.66 2.37
C ILE A 14 21.55 25.70 1.18
N ASP A 15 21.08 24.46 1.33
CA ASP A 15 21.19 23.43 0.28
C ASP A 15 20.02 23.45 -0.72
N ALA A 16 18.99 24.28 -0.47
CA ALA A 16 17.88 24.49 -1.42
C ALA A 16 18.18 25.54 -2.51
N LYS A 17 19.39 26.13 -2.52
CA LYS A 17 19.74 27.22 -3.45
C LYS A 17 19.80 26.74 -4.90
N ALA A 18 20.33 25.55 -5.15
CA ALA A 18 20.41 24.97 -6.50
C ALA A 18 19.01 24.80 -7.12
N ILE A 19 18.09 24.14 -6.40
CA ILE A 19 16.71 23.90 -6.84
C ILE A 19 15.96 25.22 -7.08
N LYS A 20 16.17 26.24 -6.23
CA LYS A 20 15.55 27.57 -6.41
C LYS A 20 16.04 28.25 -7.70
N THR A 21 17.33 28.15 -8.01
CA THR A 21 17.90 28.72 -9.23
C THR A 21 17.34 28.02 -10.46
N GLU A 22 17.27 26.68 -10.44
CA GLU A 22 16.72 25.89 -11.53
C GLU A 22 15.23 26.19 -11.75
N ALA A 23 14.43 26.24 -10.68
CA ALA A 23 13.02 26.59 -10.75
C ALA A 23 12.80 27.99 -11.35
N LYS A 24 13.66 28.96 -11.00
CA LYS A 24 13.60 30.31 -11.58
C LYS A 24 13.95 30.32 -13.06
N SER A 25 14.97 29.54 -13.46
CA SER A 25 15.35 29.37 -14.86
C SER A 25 14.21 28.77 -15.69
N LEU A 26 13.61 27.67 -15.22
CA LEU A 26 12.47 27.03 -15.87
C LEU A 26 11.27 27.97 -16.00
N TYR A 27 10.97 28.73 -14.95
CA TYR A 27 9.89 29.72 -14.98
C TYR A 27 10.14 30.79 -16.06
N GLN A 28 11.34 31.37 -16.10
CA GLN A 28 11.70 32.40 -17.10
C GLN A 28 11.65 31.86 -18.54
N ARG A 29 12.08 30.61 -18.75
CA ARG A 29 11.97 29.95 -20.06
C ARG A 29 10.52 29.72 -20.46
N SER A 30 9.66 29.33 -19.51
CA SER A 30 8.24 29.05 -19.76
C SER A 30 7.42 30.25 -20.23
N GLU A 31 7.92 31.47 -20.05
CA GLU A 31 7.29 32.69 -20.59
C GLU A 31 7.45 32.80 -22.11
N ASN A 32 8.46 32.13 -22.70
CA ASN A 32 8.82 32.27 -24.11
C ASN A 32 8.67 30.97 -24.91
N GLU A 33 8.81 29.80 -24.27
CA GLU A 33 8.78 28.49 -24.93
C GLU A 33 7.95 27.46 -24.14
N PRO A 34 7.41 26.41 -24.79
CA PRO A 34 6.70 25.34 -24.10
C PRO A 34 7.69 24.48 -23.31
N VAL A 35 7.87 24.82 -22.03
CA VAL A 35 8.72 24.07 -21.09
C VAL A 35 7.90 23.05 -20.33
N SER A 36 8.49 21.85 -20.13
CA SER A 36 7.96 20.82 -19.24
C SER A 36 8.40 21.05 -17.80
N PHE A 37 7.45 20.98 -16.88
CA PHE A 37 7.65 21.13 -15.44
C PHE A 37 7.55 19.75 -14.77
N PRO A 38 8.54 19.37 -13.93
CA PRO A 38 8.52 18.06 -13.29
C PRO A 38 7.41 17.99 -12.24
N VAL A 39 6.75 16.85 -12.09
CA VAL A 39 5.83 16.64 -10.96
C VAL A 39 6.65 16.33 -9.70
N LEU A 40 6.33 16.99 -8.59
CA LEU A 40 6.89 16.71 -7.28
C LEU A 40 5.73 16.43 -6.36
N CYS A 41 5.62 15.24 -5.77
CA CYS A 41 4.52 14.88 -4.87
C CYS A 41 4.98 14.10 -3.64
N TYR A 42 4.29 14.28 -2.51
CA TYR A 42 4.44 13.44 -1.33
C TYR A 42 3.07 12.94 -0.87
N TYR A 43 2.93 11.61 -0.76
CA TYR A 43 1.73 10.94 -0.30
C TYR A 43 2.01 10.23 1.04
N GLY A 44 1.80 10.95 2.15
CA GLY A 44 1.94 10.41 3.51
C GLY A 44 0.77 9.51 3.95
N THR A 45 0.91 8.81 5.08
CA THR A 45 -0.12 7.92 5.66
C THR A 45 -1.41 8.64 6.09
N GLY A 46 -1.31 9.94 6.40
CA GLY A 46 -2.44 10.80 6.79
C GLY A 46 -3.54 10.94 5.73
N ARG A 47 -3.29 10.51 4.49
CA ARG A 47 -4.25 10.55 3.37
C ARG A 47 -5.57 9.83 3.66
N LEU A 48 -5.54 8.76 4.47
CA LEU A 48 -6.73 7.98 4.84
C LEU A 48 -7.75 8.77 5.67
N TRP A 49 -7.26 9.61 6.59
CA TRP A 49 -8.08 10.22 7.64
C TRP A 49 -8.76 11.50 7.16
N LEU A 50 -8.25 12.09 6.08
CA LEU A 50 -8.78 13.32 5.51
C LEU A 50 -10.04 13.11 4.67
N GLU A 51 -10.28 11.90 4.14
CA GLU A 51 -11.51 11.61 3.38
C GLU A 51 -12.79 11.71 4.23
N LYS A 52 -12.70 11.44 5.55
CA LYS A 52 -13.88 11.29 6.43
C LYS A 52 -14.54 12.61 6.84
N ARG A 53 -14.00 13.77 6.47
CA ARG A 53 -14.52 15.08 6.89
C ARG A 53 -15.46 15.76 5.91
N GLU A 54 -15.77 15.14 4.78
CA GLU A 54 -16.45 15.84 3.68
C GLU A 54 -17.81 15.25 3.36
N ARG A 55 -18.85 15.81 3.98
CA ARG A 55 -20.23 15.67 3.53
C ARG A 55 -20.44 16.61 2.34
N GLN A 56 -20.10 16.20 1.12
CA GLN A 56 -20.35 17.02 -0.07
C GLN A 56 -21.70 16.67 -0.72
N LYS A 57 -22.53 17.69 -0.95
CA LYS A 57 -23.88 17.61 -1.54
C LYS A 57 -23.92 17.90 -3.05
N SER A 58 -22.76 18.18 -3.68
CA SER A 58 -22.55 18.33 -5.13
C SER A 58 -21.09 18.76 -5.39
N VAL A 59 -20.57 18.53 -6.60
CA VAL A 59 -19.21 18.95 -6.99
C VAL A 59 -19.27 20.13 -7.97
N ASP A 60 -18.66 21.26 -7.64
CA ASP A 60 -18.65 22.43 -8.56
C ASP A 60 -17.77 22.19 -9.81
N THR A 61 -17.91 23.03 -10.82
CA THR A 61 -16.97 23.05 -11.95
C THR A 61 -15.65 23.75 -11.59
N TRP A 62 -14.59 23.37 -12.29
CA TRP A 62 -13.26 23.95 -12.27
C TRP A 62 -13.28 25.33 -12.93
N LYS A 63 -12.55 26.27 -12.33
CA LYS A 63 -12.33 27.61 -12.91
C LYS A 63 -10.96 27.64 -13.58
N PRO A 64 -10.76 28.38 -14.68
CA PRO A 64 -9.43 28.55 -15.25
C PRO A 64 -8.44 29.09 -14.21
N THR A 65 -7.30 28.41 -14.05
CA THR A 65 -6.23 28.77 -13.12
C THR A 65 -4.88 28.73 -13.83
N SER A 66 -3.84 29.16 -13.11
CA SER A 66 -2.46 28.97 -13.55
C SER A 66 -2.07 27.49 -13.62
N ARG A 67 -1.19 27.11 -14.57
CA ARG A 67 -0.59 25.77 -14.63
C ARG A 67 0.15 25.41 -13.33
N PHE A 68 0.71 26.40 -12.64
CA PHE A 68 1.42 26.22 -11.37
C PHE A 68 0.51 25.79 -10.20
N THR A 69 -0.81 25.82 -10.38
CA THR A 69 -1.75 25.19 -9.43
C THR A 69 -1.46 23.69 -9.26
N GLY A 70 -0.81 23.03 -10.23
CA GLY A 70 -0.34 21.65 -10.07
C GLY A 70 0.70 21.46 -8.95
N TYR A 71 1.39 22.52 -8.51
CA TYR A 71 2.31 22.48 -7.36
C TYR A 71 1.65 22.86 -6.03
N ALA A 72 0.39 23.29 -6.02
CA ALA A 72 -0.30 23.61 -4.78
C ALA A 72 -0.44 22.35 -3.91
N GLU A 73 -0.06 22.44 -2.63
CA GLU A 73 -0.13 21.34 -1.66
C GLU A 73 0.57 20.05 -2.11
N CYS A 74 1.54 20.15 -3.03
CA CYS A 74 2.20 18.98 -3.59
C CYS A 74 3.09 18.21 -2.59
N LEU A 75 3.47 18.84 -1.48
CA LEU A 75 4.22 18.22 -0.38
C LEU A 75 3.38 18.05 0.88
N ASP A 76 2.08 18.31 0.80
CA ASP A 76 1.18 18.11 1.93
C ASP A 76 0.57 16.70 1.86
N TYR A 77 0.27 16.11 3.02
CA TYR A 77 -0.35 14.78 3.11
C TYR A 77 -1.82 14.79 2.66
N SER A 78 -2.40 15.98 2.46
CA SER A 78 -3.75 16.17 1.97
C SER A 78 -3.84 15.99 0.47
N GLN A 79 -4.48 14.89 0.03
CA GLN A 79 -4.83 14.72 -1.38
C GLN A 79 -5.98 15.68 -1.70
N ASP A 80 -5.80 16.56 -2.69
CA ASP A 80 -6.86 17.46 -3.12
C ASP A 80 -7.80 16.78 -4.13
N ARG A 81 -8.47 15.73 -3.64
CA ARG A 81 -9.50 14.99 -4.36
C ARG A 81 -10.54 15.93 -4.95
N LYS A 82 -10.90 17.01 -4.25
CA LYS A 82 -11.86 18.00 -4.74
C LYS A 82 -11.40 18.65 -6.03
N ARG A 83 -10.17 19.17 -6.09
CA ARG A 83 -9.67 19.82 -7.30
C ARG A 83 -9.71 18.87 -8.49
N PHE A 84 -9.29 17.62 -8.30
CA PHE A 84 -9.41 16.59 -9.32
C PHE A 84 -10.87 16.38 -9.75
N LEU A 85 -11.81 16.14 -8.83
CA LEU A 85 -13.22 15.89 -9.18
C LEU A 85 -13.84 17.09 -9.92
N LYS A 86 -13.56 18.32 -9.47
CA LYS A 86 -14.02 19.55 -10.15
C LYS A 86 -13.47 19.64 -11.57
N TRP A 87 -12.17 19.36 -11.74
CA TRP A 87 -11.51 19.37 -13.05
C TRP A 87 -12.05 18.28 -13.95
N PHE A 88 -12.21 17.06 -13.44
CA PHE A 88 -12.73 15.91 -14.19
C PHE A 88 -14.16 16.18 -14.65
N LYS A 89 -15.05 16.60 -13.75
CA LYS A 89 -16.43 17.02 -14.07
C LYS A 89 -16.47 18.04 -15.19
N THR A 90 -15.62 19.06 -15.12
CA THR A 90 -15.60 20.16 -16.09
C THR A 90 -15.16 19.69 -17.46
N ASN A 91 -14.12 18.85 -17.53
CA ASN A 91 -13.66 18.31 -18.79
C ASN A 91 -14.69 17.34 -19.39
N GLU A 92 -15.32 16.48 -18.58
CA GLU A 92 -16.38 15.59 -19.06
C GLU A 92 -17.54 16.39 -19.65
N LEU A 93 -18.04 17.40 -18.93
CA LEU A 93 -19.10 18.29 -19.42
C LEU A 93 -18.68 19.02 -20.70
N ALA A 94 -17.44 19.51 -20.77
CA ALA A 94 -16.93 20.18 -21.96
C ALA A 94 -16.84 19.22 -23.16
N THR A 95 -16.46 17.95 -22.95
CA THR A 95 -16.43 16.95 -24.03
C THR A 95 -17.82 16.66 -24.59
N ILE A 96 -18.82 16.55 -23.71
CA ILE A 96 -20.22 16.35 -24.10
C ILE A 96 -20.75 17.58 -24.85
N GLN A 97 -20.53 18.79 -24.30
CA GLN A 97 -21.01 20.04 -24.89
C GLN A 97 -20.41 20.32 -26.27
N GLN A 98 -19.12 20.04 -26.46
CA GLN A 98 -18.43 20.30 -27.73
C GLN A 98 -18.50 19.11 -28.71
N GLY A 99 -19.03 17.96 -28.28
CA GLY A 99 -19.08 16.74 -29.10
C GLY A 99 -17.70 16.22 -29.52
N ARG A 100 -16.64 16.55 -28.77
CA ARG A 100 -15.27 16.09 -29.04
C ARG A 100 -14.55 15.76 -27.75
N THR A 101 -13.67 14.76 -27.82
CA THR A 101 -12.81 14.40 -26.69
C THR A 101 -11.53 15.22 -26.70
N PHE A 102 -11.12 15.71 -25.52
CA PHE A 102 -9.84 16.40 -25.39
C PHE A 102 -8.75 15.37 -25.12
N LYS A 103 -7.72 15.33 -25.97
CA LYS A 103 -6.57 14.43 -25.85
C LYS A 103 -5.95 14.42 -24.45
N LEU A 104 -5.77 15.60 -23.85
CA LEU A 104 -5.23 15.77 -22.49
C LEU A 104 -6.12 15.09 -21.44
N PHE A 105 -7.44 15.26 -21.57
CA PHE A 105 -8.40 14.68 -20.64
C PHE A 105 -8.48 13.16 -20.78
N GLU A 106 -8.47 12.65 -22.00
CA GLU A 106 -8.42 11.20 -22.26
C GLU A 106 -7.17 10.56 -21.66
N ALA A 107 -6.00 11.22 -21.74
CA ALA A 107 -4.78 10.72 -21.12
C ALA A 107 -4.93 10.57 -19.60
N VAL A 108 -5.49 11.57 -18.92
CA VAL A 108 -5.76 11.50 -17.47
C VAL A 108 -6.79 10.42 -17.15
N ARG A 109 -7.89 10.35 -17.92
CA ARG A 109 -8.92 9.32 -17.74
C ARG A 109 -8.32 7.91 -17.90
N HIS A 110 -7.49 7.72 -18.92
CA HIS A 110 -6.84 6.45 -19.18
C HIS A 110 -5.89 6.05 -18.05
N ALA A 111 -5.11 6.99 -17.51
CA ALA A 111 -4.24 6.73 -16.36
C ALA A 111 -4.99 6.26 -15.10
N VAL A 112 -6.19 6.82 -14.84
CA VAL A 112 -7.03 6.36 -13.72
C VAL A 112 -7.68 5.02 -14.03
N THR A 113 -8.12 4.82 -15.28
CA THR A 113 -8.78 3.57 -15.71
C THR A 113 -7.80 2.39 -15.71
N SER A 114 -6.54 2.59 -16.12
CA SER A 114 -5.52 1.54 -16.22
C SER A 114 -5.11 0.95 -14.87
N MET A 115 -5.40 1.66 -13.77
CA MET A 115 -5.14 1.16 -12.42
C MET A 115 -6.19 0.15 -11.94
N LEU A 116 -7.35 0.07 -12.61
CA LEU A 116 -8.43 -0.81 -12.20
C LEU A 116 -8.51 -2.03 -13.14
N PRO A 117 -8.46 -3.26 -12.61
CA PRO A 117 -8.68 -4.45 -13.40
C PRO A 117 -10.12 -4.46 -13.90
N HIS A 118 -10.31 -4.85 -15.15
CA HIS A 118 -11.63 -4.94 -15.80
C HIS A 118 -12.41 -3.62 -15.87
N ALA A 119 -11.80 -2.47 -15.58
CA ALA A 119 -12.45 -1.19 -15.78
C ALA A 119 -12.40 -0.82 -17.26
N LYS A 120 -13.59 -0.61 -17.82
CA LYS A 120 -13.75 -0.18 -19.22
C LYS A 120 -13.59 1.33 -19.34
N ARG A 121 -14.19 2.09 -18.41
CA ARG A 121 -14.16 3.56 -18.44
C ARG A 121 -14.47 4.18 -17.09
N VAL A 122 -13.70 5.20 -16.72
CA VAL A 122 -14.07 6.17 -15.68
C VAL A 122 -14.78 7.36 -16.32
N TYR A 123 -15.93 7.79 -15.78
CA TYR A 123 -16.69 8.92 -16.29
C TYR A 123 -17.39 9.69 -15.16
N TRP A 124 -17.81 10.92 -15.45
CA TRP A 124 -18.66 11.69 -14.54
C TRP A 124 -20.12 11.38 -14.84
N ASP A 125 -20.84 10.83 -13.86
CA ASP A 125 -22.28 10.63 -13.99
C ASP A 125 -23.01 11.92 -13.61
N ILE A 126 -23.64 12.53 -14.62
CA ILE A 126 -24.38 13.79 -14.46
C ILE A 126 -25.64 13.59 -13.60
N SER A 127 -26.23 12.39 -13.61
CA SER A 127 -27.48 12.11 -12.91
C SER A 127 -27.28 12.02 -11.39
N THR A 128 -26.16 11.45 -10.96
CA THR A 128 -25.79 11.29 -9.56
C THR A 128 -24.83 12.37 -9.05
N ASP A 129 -24.24 13.15 -9.96
CA ASP A 129 -23.17 14.13 -9.70
C ASP A 129 -21.95 13.53 -8.99
N GLU A 130 -21.59 12.31 -9.41
CA GLU A 130 -20.47 11.55 -8.84
C GLU A 130 -19.57 10.97 -9.94
N LEU A 131 -18.33 10.63 -9.55
CA LEU A 131 -17.41 9.88 -10.40
C LEU A 131 -17.85 8.41 -10.40
N SER A 132 -18.01 7.83 -11.58
CA SER A 132 -18.49 6.46 -11.76
C SER A 132 -17.56 5.66 -12.66
N ILE A 133 -17.55 4.35 -12.45
CA ILE A 133 -16.69 3.40 -13.16
C ILE A 133 -17.59 2.38 -13.83
N LEU A 134 -17.44 2.26 -15.15
CA LEU A 134 -18.03 1.20 -15.95
C LEU A 134 -17.04 0.05 -16.07
N PHE A 135 -17.44 -1.14 -15.67
CA PHE A 135 -16.66 -2.37 -15.81
C PHE A 135 -16.99 -3.12 -17.11
N GLU A 136 -16.14 -4.07 -17.48
CA GLU A 136 -16.27 -4.89 -18.69
C GLU A 136 -17.54 -5.75 -18.70
N ASP A 137 -18.03 -6.14 -17.52
CA ASP A 137 -19.28 -6.88 -17.31
C ASP A 137 -20.55 -6.02 -17.51
N GLY A 138 -20.38 -4.71 -17.74
CA GLY A 138 -21.47 -3.76 -17.94
C GLY A 138 -22.02 -3.18 -16.64
N LEU A 139 -21.46 -3.53 -15.48
CA LEU A 139 -21.86 -2.95 -14.19
C LEU A 139 -21.25 -1.55 -14.02
N ASP A 140 -22.04 -0.64 -13.46
CA ASP A 140 -21.62 0.69 -13.06
C ASP A 140 -21.54 0.82 -11.54
N TYR A 141 -20.39 1.28 -11.05
CA TYR A 141 -20.20 1.54 -9.63
C TYR A 141 -19.77 2.99 -9.41
N PRO A 142 -20.49 3.73 -8.53
CA PRO A 142 -19.98 4.98 -8.01
C PRO A 142 -18.63 4.76 -7.34
N PHE A 143 -17.70 5.69 -7.56
CA PHE A 143 -16.37 5.68 -6.94
C PHE A 143 -16.46 5.56 -5.41
N ALA A 144 -17.49 6.18 -4.82
CA ALA A 144 -17.76 6.13 -3.38
C ALA A 144 -18.07 4.71 -2.86
N LYS A 145 -18.47 3.76 -3.71
CA LYS A 145 -18.76 2.37 -3.32
C LYS A 145 -17.57 1.41 -3.47
N LEU A 146 -16.44 1.88 -4.01
CA LEU A 146 -15.22 1.09 -4.03
C LEU A 146 -14.66 0.84 -2.63
N SER A 147 -13.87 -0.22 -2.48
CA SER A 147 -13.13 -0.49 -1.24
C SER A 147 -12.12 0.62 -0.94
N ASP A 148 -11.81 0.84 0.33
CA ASP A 148 -10.88 1.87 0.78
C ASP A 148 -9.54 1.81 0.05
N GLY A 149 -8.97 0.60 -0.12
CA GLY A 149 -7.72 0.40 -0.85
C GLY A 149 -7.79 0.90 -2.29
N TYR A 150 -8.87 0.56 -3.02
CA TYR A 150 -9.06 1.01 -4.39
C TYR A 150 -9.19 2.54 -4.46
N ARG A 151 -10.00 3.13 -3.59
CA ARG A 151 -10.19 4.59 -3.55
C ARG A 151 -8.88 5.33 -3.28
N ASN A 152 -8.04 4.83 -2.38
CA ASN A 152 -6.76 5.46 -2.04
C ASN A 152 -5.79 5.49 -3.23
N VAL A 153 -5.59 4.35 -3.89
CA VAL A 153 -4.69 4.27 -5.05
C VAL A 153 -5.21 5.09 -6.21
N LEU A 154 -6.51 5.01 -6.49
CA LEU A 154 -7.10 5.80 -7.57
C LEU A 154 -7.02 7.30 -7.29
N THR A 155 -7.25 7.74 -6.05
CA THR A 155 -7.14 9.16 -5.70
C THR A 155 -5.70 9.64 -5.84
N MET A 156 -4.72 8.82 -5.44
CA MET A 156 -3.30 9.13 -5.64
C MET A 156 -2.94 9.25 -7.13
N VAL A 157 -3.33 8.28 -7.95
CA VAL A 157 -3.04 8.30 -9.39
C VAL A 157 -3.80 9.41 -10.11
N ALA A 158 -5.04 9.67 -9.71
CA ALA A 158 -5.84 10.77 -10.23
C ALA A 158 -5.23 12.13 -9.91
N ASP A 159 -4.78 12.34 -8.67
CA ASP A 159 -4.08 13.57 -8.25
C ASP A 159 -2.78 13.74 -9.03
N LEU A 160 -1.98 12.68 -9.20
CA LEU A 160 -0.74 12.71 -9.96
C LEU A 160 -0.98 13.05 -11.45
N ALA A 161 -1.93 12.37 -12.10
CA ALA A 161 -2.30 12.60 -13.49
C ALA A 161 -2.88 14.01 -13.71
N PHE A 162 -3.69 14.49 -12.77
CA PHE A 162 -4.22 15.84 -12.76
C PHE A 162 -3.13 16.90 -12.67
N ARG A 163 -2.16 16.72 -11.76
CA ARG A 163 -1.02 17.63 -11.62
C ARG A 163 -0.17 17.63 -12.88
N ALA A 164 0.08 16.46 -13.47
CA ALA A 164 0.78 16.35 -14.74
C ALA A 164 0.06 17.14 -15.85
N ALA A 165 -1.26 17.00 -15.95
CA ALA A 165 -2.08 17.70 -16.94
C ALA A 165 -2.13 19.22 -16.73
N LEU A 166 -2.24 19.68 -15.48
CA LEU A 166 -2.17 21.10 -15.16
C LEU A 166 -0.80 21.67 -15.46
N LEU A 167 0.26 20.98 -15.03
CA LEU A 167 1.63 21.46 -15.19
C LEU A 167 2.07 21.45 -16.63
N ASN A 168 1.63 20.51 -17.47
CA ASN A 168 2.17 20.28 -18.81
C ASN A 168 1.08 20.10 -19.88
N PRO A 169 0.18 21.09 -20.07
CA PRO A 169 -0.93 20.98 -21.00
C PRO A 169 -0.46 20.83 -22.46
N HIS A 170 0.75 21.31 -22.79
CA HIS A 170 1.34 21.22 -24.13
C HIS A 170 1.66 19.78 -24.57
N LEU A 171 1.79 18.83 -23.64
CA LEU A 171 2.08 17.43 -23.96
C LEU A 171 0.83 16.66 -24.46
N GLY A 172 -0.37 17.19 -24.27
CA GLY A 172 -1.60 16.61 -24.80
C GLY A 172 -1.80 15.15 -24.36
N GLU A 173 -1.91 14.24 -25.34
CA GLU A 173 -2.13 12.81 -25.10
C GLU A 173 -0.93 12.11 -24.45
N GLN A 174 0.27 12.64 -24.63
CA GLN A 174 1.51 12.04 -24.12
C GLN A 174 1.83 12.49 -22.69
N VAL A 175 1.00 13.36 -22.08
CA VAL A 175 1.32 13.98 -20.79
C VAL A 175 1.67 12.95 -19.71
N ILE A 176 0.99 11.80 -19.69
CA ILE A 176 1.21 10.77 -18.67
C ILE A 176 2.48 9.94 -18.93
N GLN A 177 2.84 9.75 -20.19
CA GLN A 177 3.99 8.94 -20.61
C GLN A 177 5.30 9.73 -20.58
N GLU A 178 5.23 11.03 -20.86
CA GLU A 178 6.40 11.92 -20.98
C GLU A 178 6.68 12.72 -19.70
N ILE A 179 5.78 12.70 -18.71
CA ILE A 179 5.98 13.49 -17.50
C ILE A 179 7.13 12.93 -16.65
N GLU A 180 8.07 13.83 -16.36
CA GLU A 180 9.16 13.57 -15.45
C GLU A 180 8.83 14.10 -14.05
N GLY A 181 9.44 13.51 -13.03
CA GLY A 181 9.19 13.93 -11.66
C GLY A 181 9.70 12.99 -10.60
N THR A 182 9.55 13.41 -9.35
CA THR A 182 9.84 12.58 -8.17
C THR A 182 8.60 12.53 -7.29
N VAL A 183 8.13 11.32 -7.01
CA VAL A 183 6.96 11.07 -6.17
C VAL A 183 7.37 10.22 -4.98
N LEU A 184 7.13 10.75 -3.79
CA LEU A 184 7.37 10.09 -2.51
C LEU A 184 6.06 9.47 -2.01
N ILE A 185 6.04 8.18 -1.71
CA ILE A 185 4.84 7.46 -1.24
C ILE A 185 5.18 6.76 0.07
N ASP A 186 4.51 7.16 1.15
CA ASP A 186 4.65 6.48 2.42
C ASP A 186 3.59 5.36 2.56
N GLU A 187 4.00 4.18 2.98
CA GLU A 187 3.17 2.97 3.09
C GLU A 187 2.34 2.75 1.83
N ILE A 188 2.99 2.45 0.70
CA ILE A 188 2.28 2.27 -0.58
C ILE A 188 1.23 1.15 -0.53
N ASP A 189 1.40 0.17 0.36
CA ASP A 189 0.50 -0.95 0.61
C ASP A 189 -0.72 -0.63 1.48
N LEU A 190 -0.84 0.61 1.98
CA LEU A 190 -1.85 1.00 2.97
C LEU A 190 -3.29 0.69 2.50
N HIS A 191 -3.93 -0.24 3.21
CA HIS A 191 -5.28 -0.77 2.97
C HIS A 191 -5.48 -1.45 1.59
N LEU A 192 -4.40 -1.79 0.89
CA LEU A 192 -4.51 -2.53 -0.37
C LEU A 192 -4.77 -4.01 -0.13
N HIS A 193 -5.62 -4.58 -0.99
CA HIS A 193 -5.82 -6.01 -1.03
C HIS A 193 -4.51 -6.70 -1.46
N PRO A 194 -4.12 -7.85 -0.87
CA PRO A 194 -2.85 -8.51 -1.18
C PRO A 194 -2.60 -8.80 -2.67
N HIS A 195 -3.66 -9.12 -3.41
CA HIS A 195 -3.57 -9.29 -4.87
C HIS A 195 -3.01 -8.04 -5.56
N TRP A 196 -3.47 -6.85 -5.16
CA TRP A 196 -3.01 -5.58 -5.73
C TRP A 196 -1.63 -5.17 -5.24
N GLN A 197 -1.25 -5.55 -4.03
CA GLN A 197 0.09 -5.29 -3.51
C GLN A 197 1.14 -5.89 -4.47
N ARG A 198 0.89 -7.05 -5.08
CA ARG A 198 1.81 -7.65 -6.07
C ARG A 198 1.97 -6.83 -7.36
N ASP A 199 0.90 -6.15 -7.79
CA ASP A 199 0.87 -5.51 -9.10
C ASP A 199 1.09 -3.98 -9.07
N ILE A 200 0.96 -3.35 -7.89
CA ILE A 200 0.91 -1.89 -7.76
C ILE A 200 2.17 -1.19 -8.30
N ILE A 201 3.35 -1.72 -7.99
CA ILE A 201 4.63 -1.14 -8.46
C ILE A 201 4.71 -1.22 -9.99
N SER A 202 4.42 -2.39 -10.56
CA SER A 202 4.44 -2.57 -12.01
C SER A 202 3.40 -1.68 -12.71
N SER A 203 2.23 -1.49 -12.09
CA SER A 203 1.15 -0.65 -12.63
C SER A 203 1.53 0.83 -12.62
N LEU A 204 2.16 1.31 -11.55
CA LEU A 204 2.66 2.69 -11.47
C LEU A 204 3.77 2.95 -12.50
N LEU A 205 4.74 2.03 -12.64
CA LEU A 205 5.84 2.17 -13.60
C LEU A 205 5.36 2.09 -15.06
N LYS A 206 4.35 1.27 -15.35
CA LYS A 206 3.72 1.22 -16.68
C LYS A 206 2.93 2.49 -16.97
N THR A 207 2.22 3.02 -15.97
CA THR A 207 1.39 4.22 -16.15
C THR A 207 2.26 5.47 -16.28
N PHE A 208 3.27 5.64 -15.43
CA PHE A 208 4.16 6.81 -15.39
C PHE A 208 5.64 6.40 -15.55
N PRO A 209 6.09 6.05 -16.76
CA PRO A 209 7.40 5.45 -16.98
C PRO A 209 8.58 6.39 -16.72
N ARG A 210 8.37 7.70 -16.73
CA ARG A 210 9.41 8.73 -16.52
C ARG A 210 9.38 9.37 -15.13
N ILE A 211 8.50 8.91 -14.25
CA ILE A 211 8.47 9.35 -12.86
C ILE A 211 9.35 8.44 -12.01
N GLN A 212 10.22 9.06 -11.21
CA GLN A 212 10.93 8.37 -10.14
C GLN A 212 10.02 8.24 -8.92
N PHE A 213 9.65 7.02 -8.58
CA PHE A 213 8.94 6.72 -7.34
C PHE A 213 9.93 6.34 -6.24
N VAL A 214 9.74 6.91 -5.05
CA VAL A 214 10.39 6.48 -3.80
C VAL A 214 9.27 6.09 -2.84
N ALA A 215 9.12 4.80 -2.60
CA ALA A 215 8.03 4.27 -1.80
C ALA A 215 8.54 3.50 -0.59
N THR A 216 7.82 3.56 0.53
CA THR A 216 8.03 2.70 1.70
C THR A 216 6.92 1.64 1.76
N THR A 217 7.24 0.46 2.29
CA THR A 217 6.27 -0.62 2.47
C THR A 217 6.69 -1.55 3.60
N HIS A 218 5.70 -2.10 4.31
CA HIS A 218 5.88 -3.24 5.20
C HIS A 218 5.28 -4.53 4.62
N SER A 219 4.70 -4.48 3.42
CA SER A 219 4.03 -5.64 2.84
C SER A 219 5.05 -6.63 2.25
N PRO A 220 5.07 -7.89 2.74
CA PRO A 220 5.91 -8.91 2.15
C PRO A 220 5.46 -9.26 0.71
N PHE A 221 4.19 -9.03 0.36
CA PHE A 221 3.70 -9.23 -1.01
C PHE A 221 4.30 -8.23 -2.00
N ILE A 222 4.52 -6.98 -1.59
CA ILE A 222 5.20 -5.99 -2.44
C ILE A 222 6.67 -6.37 -2.58
N ILE A 223 7.34 -6.63 -1.47
CA ILE A 223 8.77 -6.99 -1.44
C ILE A 223 9.03 -8.20 -2.34
N GLN A 224 8.22 -9.26 -2.21
CA GLN A 224 8.33 -10.48 -2.99
C GLN A 224 8.02 -10.28 -4.49
N SER A 225 7.14 -9.34 -4.83
CA SER A 225 6.80 -9.05 -6.24
C SER A 225 7.86 -8.27 -7.00
N ILE A 226 8.81 -7.65 -6.28
CA ILE A 226 9.85 -6.83 -6.89
C ILE A 226 11.00 -7.74 -7.30
N HIS A 227 11.30 -7.77 -8.59
CA HIS A 227 12.55 -8.32 -9.10
C HIS A 227 13.58 -7.19 -9.15
N PRO A 228 14.64 -7.22 -8.31
CA PRO A 228 15.68 -6.19 -8.33
C PRO A 228 16.29 -6.08 -9.73
N SER A 229 16.29 -4.87 -10.27
CA SER A 229 16.83 -4.58 -11.60
C SER A 229 17.47 -3.20 -11.61
N ASN A 230 18.09 -2.80 -12.72
CA ASN A 230 18.60 -1.44 -12.84
C ASN A 230 17.50 -0.36 -12.68
N ALA A 231 16.24 -0.72 -12.91
CA ALA A 231 15.09 0.19 -12.83
C ALA A 231 14.43 0.24 -11.44
N VAL A 232 14.47 -0.85 -10.67
CA VAL A 232 13.83 -0.93 -9.35
C VAL A 232 14.82 -1.44 -8.31
N ARG A 233 14.99 -0.66 -7.25
CA ARG A 233 15.89 -0.98 -6.12
C ARG A 233 15.06 -1.17 -4.87
N LEU A 234 15.36 -2.24 -4.14
CA LEU A 234 14.83 -2.49 -2.81
C LEU A 234 15.91 -2.17 -1.78
N ILE A 235 15.56 -1.38 -0.76
CA ILE A 235 16.48 -0.92 0.28
C ILE A 235 15.87 -1.31 1.62
N ASN A 236 16.59 -2.09 2.41
CA ASN A 236 16.23 -2.30 3.81
C ASN A 236 16.68 -1.08 4.63
N LEU A 237 15.75 -0.46 5.35
CA LEU A 237 16.06 0.72 6.18
C LEU A 237 16.77 0.34 7.49
N ASP A 238 16.57 -0.89 7.98
CA ASP A 238 17.21 -1.40 9.19
C ASP A 238 18.64 -1.91 8.92
N ASP A 239 18.92 -2.33 7.69
CA ASP A 239 20.27 -2.62 7.20
C ASP A 239 20.52 -1.93 5.84
N PRO A 240 20.98 -0.67 5.84
CA PRO A 240 21.22 0.10 4.62
C PRO A 240 22.34 -0.47 3.73
N SER A 241 23.20 -1.36 4.27
CA SER A 241 24.25 -2.06 3.53
C SER A 241 23.76 -3.34 2.86
N GLY A 242 22.67 -3.93 3.37
CA GLY A 242 22.04 -5.12 2.82
C GLY A 242 21.17 -4.79 1.61
N MET A 243 21.73 -4.92 0.40
CA MET A 243 20.88 -5.06 -0.77
C MET A 243 20.18 -6.41 -0.71
N ILE A 244 18.85 -6.40 -0.70
CA ILE A 244 18.05 -7.62 -0.82
C ILE A 244 18.27 -8.16 -2.25
N GLN A 245 18.91 -9.31 -2.36
CA GLN A 245 19.25 -9.96 -3.62
C GLN A 245 18.63 -11.36 -3.68
N GLY A 246 18.04 -11.71 -4.82
CA GLY A 246 17.46 -13.02 -5.07
C GLY A 246 15.93 -13.03 -5.05
N GLU A 247 15.35 -14.15 -5.49
CA GLU A 247 13.91 -14.41 -5.41
C GLU A 247 13.61 -14.98 -4.02
N MET A 248 12.92 -14.20 -3.18
CA MET A 248 12.51 -14.61 -1.83
C MET A 248 11.04 -15.04 -1.84
N SER A 249 10.70 -16.06 -1.04
CA SER A 249 9.30 -16.36 -0.73
C SER A 249 8.73 -15.33 0.26
N ILE A 250 7.42 -15.35 0.47
CA ILE A 250 6.77 -14.47 1.45
C ILE A 250 7.27 -14.80 2.86
N GLU A 251 7.49 -16.10 3.12
CA GLU A 251 8.04 -16.62 4.35
C GLU A 251 9.47 -16.13 4.58
N ASP A 252 10.34 -16.21 3.56
CA ASP A 252 11.73 -15.73 3.67
C ASP A 252 11.75 -14.22 3.96
N VAL A 253 10.88 -13.44 3.32
CA VAL A 253 10.77 -12.00 3.60
C VAL A 253 10.35 -11.74 5.04
N ALA A 254 9.33 -12.47 5.52
CA ALA A 254 8.85 -12.30 6.88
C ALA A 254 9.92 -12.68 7.92
N GLU A 255 10.64 -13.78 7.71
CA GLU A 255 11.64 -14.28 8.65
C GLU A 255 12.96 -13.49 8.59
N GLU A 256 13.55 -13.36 7.40
CA GLU A 256 14.91 -12.82 7.24
C GLU A 256 14.95 -11.28 7.24
N ILE A 257 13.91 -10.63 6.69
CA ILE A 257 13.86 -9.15 6.59
C ILE A 257 13.06 -8.54 7.73
N GLN A 258 11.90 -9.13 8.05
CA GLN A 258 10.97 -8.55 9.04
C GLN A 258 11.15 -9.13 10.45
N GLY A 259 11.98 -10.16 10.63
CA GLY A 259 12.27 -10.76 11.93
C GLY A 259 11.11 -11.54 12.54
N VAL A 260 10.19 -12.04 11.72
CA VAL A 260 9.05 -12.86 12.15
C VAL A 260 9.49 -14.32 12.24
N ASP A 261 9.67 -14.81 13.47
CA ASP A 261 10.06 -16.20 13.73
C ASP A 261 8.96 -17.19 13.30
N MET A 262 9.33 -18.15 12.43
CA MET A 262 8.46 -19.22 11.94
C MET A 262 7.12 -18.71 11.34
N PRO A 263 7.15 -17.89 10.27
CA PRO A 263 5.97 -17.21 9.72
C PRO A 263 4.92 -18.16 9.13
N SER A 264 5.33 -19.40 8.83
CA SER A 264 4.44 -20.44 8.30
C SER A 264 3.43 -21.00 9.30
N ARG A 265 3.60 -20.73 10.61
CA ARG A 265 2.77 -21.31 11.68
C ARG A 265 2.25 -20.23 12.63
N SER A 266 1.01 -20.39 13.08
CA SER A 266 0.45 -19.49 14.11
C SER A 266 1.15 -19.69 15.45
N HIS A 267 1.20 -18.63 16.26
CA HIS A 267 1.71 -18.71 17.64
C HIS A 267 1.03 -19.82 18.44
N ARG A 268 -0.30 -19.98 18.32
CA ARG A 268 -1.03 -21.07 18.97
C ARG A 268 -0.51 -22.45 18.56
N TYR A 269 -0.19 -22.65 17.29
CA TYR A 269 0.39 -23.91 16.82
C TYR A 269 1.80 -24.13 17.37
N GLN A 270 2.61 -23.07 17.47
CA GLN A 270 3.94 -23.14 18.07
C GLN A 270 3.87 -23.48 19.57
N GLU A 271 2.93 -22.88 20.31
CA GLU A 271 2.68 -23.21 21.71
C GLU A 271 2.18 -24.65 21.88
N MET A 272 1.31 -25.14 20.97
CA MET A 272 0.92 -26.55 20.94
C MET A 272 2.15 -27.46 20.78
N ILE A 273 3.06 -27.17 19.84
CA ILE A 273 4.28 -27.95 19.67
C ILE A 273 5.13 -27.92 20.94
N LYS A 274 5.38 -26.75 21.52
CA LYS A 274 6.20 -26.62 22.75
C LYS A 274 5.57 -27.38 23.92
N SER A 275 4.25 -27.29 24.09
CA SER A 275 3.52 -28.08 25.09
C SER A 275 3.62 -29.58 24.80
N ALA A 276 3.52 -30.02 23.54
CA ALA A 276 3.70 -31.42 23.18
C ALA A 276 5.12 -31.91 23.49
N GLU A 277 6.14 -31.16 23.10
CA GLU A 277 7.55 -31.49 23.35
C GLU A 277 7.85 -31.59 24.84
N ALA A 278 7.41 -30.60 25.63
CA ALA A 278 7.54 -30.63 27.09
C ALA A 278 6.77 -31.82 27.69
N TYR A 279 5.56 -32.10 27.19
CA TYR A 279 4.74 -33.22 27.61
C TYR A 279 5.41 -34.57 27.32
N TYR A 280 5.99 -34.75 26.13
CA TYR A 280 6.72 -35.96 25.76
C TYR A 280 8.03 -36.10 26.54
N ALA A 281 8.78 -35.02 26.76
CA ALA A 281 10.00 -35.05 27.55
C ALA A 281 9.72 -35.50 29.01
N LEU A 282 8.61 -35.02 29.60
CA LEU A 282 8.17 -35.46 30.92
C LEU A 282 7.72 -36.94 30.94
N LEU A 283 7.06 -37.41 29.88
CA LEU A 283 6.72 -38.83 29.74
C LEU A 283 7.97 -39.73 29.70
N GLU A 284 9.02 -39.31 28.99
CA GLU A 284 10.28 -40.06 28.93
C GLU A 284 11.03 -40.09 30.27
N GLN A 285 10.96 -39.01 31.07
CA GLN A 285 11.59 -38.93 32.39
C GLN A 285 10.84 -39.74 33.46
N GLY A 286 9.51 -39.85 33.37
CA GLY A 286 8.63 -40.40 34.40
C GLY A 286 8.47 -41.93 34.42
N VAL A 287 9.15 -42.68 33.56
CA VAL A 287 8.95 -44.14 33.43
C VAL A 287 9.41 -44.93 34.67
N ASN A 288 10.25 -44.36 35.55
CA ASN A 288 10.96 -45.15 36.58
C ASN A 288 10.72 -44.80 38.07
N ASN A 289 9.87 -43.82 38.44
CA ASN A 289 9.80 -43.33 39.85
C ASN A 289 8.44 -43.47 40.58
N ILE A 290 8.54 -43.37 41.92
CA ILE A 290 7.59 -43.60 43.02
C ILE A 290 6.28 -42.78 42.90
N SER A 291 5.20 -43.22 43.55
CA SER A 291 3.82 -42.72 43.34
C SER A 291 3.62 -41.20 43.54
N GLU A 292 4.33 -40.54 44.45
CA GLU A 292 4.18 -39.08 44.67
C GLU A 292 4.73 -38.24 43.51
N GLU A 293 5.87 -38.61 42.94
CA GLU A 293 6.43 -37.92 41.76
C GLU A 293 5.57 -38.16 40.51
N ARG A 294 4.95 -39.34 40.40
CA ARG A 294 3.98 -39.65 39.33
C ARG A 294 2.77 -38.73 39.35
N GLU A 295 2.25 -38.42 40.53
CA GLU A 295 1.04 -37.60 40.67
C GLU A 295 1.32 -36.11 40.39
N ALA A 296 2.49 -35.62 40.82
CA ALA A 296 3.00 -34.30 40.44
C ALA A 296 3.22 -34.17 38.91
N LEU A 297 3.79 -35.20 38.28
CA LEU A 297 3.97 -35.25 36.82
C LEU A 297 2.61 -35.22 36.09
N LYS A 298 1.61 -35.96 36.57
CA LYS A 298 0.27 -35.99 35.97
C LYS A 298 -0.37 -34.60 35.96
N GLN A 299 -0.28 -33.85 37.06
CA GLN A 299 -0.79 -32.47 37.16
C GLN A 299 -0.05 -31.50 36.24
N GLN A 300 1.28 -31.61 36.11
CA GLN A 300 2.04 -30.79 35.15
C GLN A 300 1.62 -31.06 33.71
N LEU A 301 1.42 -32.33 33.36
CA LEU A 301 0.96 -32.73 32.04
C LEU A 301 -0.45 -32.20 31.72
N GLU A 302 -1.37 -32.17 32.71
CA GLU A 302 -2.72 -31.60 32.53
C GLU A 302 -2.69 -30.08 32.30
N ARG A 303 -1.83 -29.34 33.01
CA ARG A 303 -1.63 -27.90 32.80
C ARG A 303 -1.10 -27.57 31.41
N LEU A 304 -0.28 -28.43 30.81
CA LEU A 304 0.24 -28.25 29.45
C LEU A 304 -0.83 -28.53 28.36
N GLU A 305 -1.84 -29.33 28.69
CA GLU A 305 -2.95 -29.73 27.81
C GLU A 305 -4.14 -28.74 27.88
N GLU A 306 -4.41 -28.17 29.05
CA GLU A 306 -5.54 -27.27 29.34
C GLU A 306 -5.73 -26.12 28.34
N PRO A 307 -4.68 -25.38 27.91
CA PRO A 307 -4.81 -24.28 26.95
C PRO A 307 -5.36 -24.69 25.57
N PHE A 308 -5.32 -25.99 25.25
CA PHE A 308 -5.72 -26.54 23.96
C PHE A 308 -6.91 -27.51 24.05
N SER A 309 -7.65 -27.46 25.16
CA SER A 309 -8.88 -28.26 25.41
C SER A 309 -9.93 -28.13 24.30
N GLU A 310 -9.97 -26.98 23.61
CA GLU A 310 -10.86 -26.72 22.47
C GLU A 310 -10.46 -27.41 21.16
N ASN A 311 -9.33 -28.15 21.12
CA ASN A 311 -8.92 -28.95 19.96
C ASN A 311 -9.07 -30.46 20.29
N PRO A 312 -10.24 -31.07 20.05
CA PRO A 312 -10.53 -32.44 20.46
C PRO A 312 -9.57 -33.48 19.88
N ALA A 313 -9.09 -33.27 18.65
CA ALA A 313 -8.17 -34.19 17.98
C ALA A 313 -6.79 -34.18 18.63
N TYR A 314 -6.29 -32.99 18.97
CA TYR A 314 -5.00 -32.82 19.65
C TYR A 314 -5.03 -33.36 21.09
N VAL A 315 -6.08 -33.04 21.83
CA VAL A 315 -6.36 -33.56 23.18
C VAL A 315 -6.44 -35.08 23.16
N ALA A 316 -7.22 -35.66 22.23
CA ALA A 316 -7.32 -37.12 22.10
C ALA A 316 -5.97 -37.78 21.78
N PHE A 317 -5.15 -37.14 20.93
CA PHE A 317 -3.81 -37.62 20.60
C PHE A 317 -2.87 -37.63 21.81
N LEU A 318 -2.82 -36.54 22.59
CA LEU A 318 -2.02 -36.47 23.83
C LEU A 318 -2.51 -37.47 24.88
N LYS A 319 -3.83 -37.61 25.07
CA LYS A 319 -4.42 -38.61 25.98
C LYS A 319 -4.08 -40.04 25.57
N MET A 320 -4.17 -40.38 24.29
CA MET A 320 -3.79 -41.70 23.79
C MET A 320 -2.32 -42.02 24.12
N LYS A 321 -1.43 -41.04 23.94
CA LYS A 321 -0.01 -41.18 24.26
C LYS A 321 0.25 -41.27 25.76
N ARG A 322 -0.52 -40.53 26.58
CA ARG A 322 -0.53 -40.66 28.06
C ARG A 322 -0.83 -42.08 28.50
N VAL A 323 -1.90 -42.65 27.95
CA VAL A 323 -2.37 -44.00 28.27
C VAL A 323 -1.34 -45.04 27.82
N ALA A 324 -0.78 -44.89 26.61
CA ALA A 324 0.27 -45.79 26.11
C ALA A 324 1.55 -45.78 26.97
N ALA A 325 1.87 -44.65 27.60
CA ALA A 325 3.00 -44.51 28.51
C ALA A 325 2.71 -44.97 29.96
N GLY A 326 1.50 -45.47 30.24
CA GLY A 326 1.13 -46.00 31.57
C GLY A 326 0.63 -44.95 32.58
N PHE A 327 0.27 -43.75 32.11
CA PHE A 327 -0.31 -42.65 32.91
C PHE A 327 -1.85 -42.51 32.73
N GLY A 328 -2.52 -43.58 32.27
CA GLY A 328 -3.98 -43.62 32.13
C GLY A 328 -4.70 -43.66 33.48
N GLU A 329 -5.99 -43.27 33.50
CA GLU A 329 -6.83 -43.47 34.70
C GLU A 329 -6.95 -44.97 35.01
N ASP A 330 -6.69 -45.34 36.27
CA ASP A 330 -6.95 -46.67 36.79
C ASP A 330 -8.39 -47.05 36.46
N LYS A 331 -8.57 -48.22 35.83
CA LYS A 331 -9.90 -48.74 35.52
C LYS A 331 -10.69 -48.86 36.84
N PRO A 332 -11.90 -48.29 36.95
CA PRO A 332 -12.77 -48.61 38.06
C PRO A 332 -13.10 -50.12 37.99
N GLU A 333 -12.88 -50.81 39.11
CA GLU A 333 -13.22 -52.22 39.33
C GLU A 333 -14.71 -52.51 39.16
#